data_AF-A0A9X3IZ54-F1
#
_entry.id   AF-A0A9X3IZ54-F1
#
_cell.length_a   1.000
_cell.length_b   1.000
_cell.length_c   1.000
_cell.angle_alpha   90.00
_cell.angle_beta   90.00
_cell.angle_gamma   90.00
#
_symmetry.space_group_name_H-M   'P 1'
#
loop_
_entity.id
_entity.type
_entity.pdbx_description
1 polymer ?
#
loop_
_entity_poly.entity_id
_entity_poly.type
_entity_poly.pdbx_seq_one_letter_code
_entity_poly.pdbx_strand_id
1 'polypeptide(L)'
;MLPPLYGRWISDLLGGPLPEEQAATCSDCVQCQSHVPEGYRFADATKCCTYVPALPNFLVGGALKAGSLAGRERLLRRMVAQPDSITPHGLDATDDERDRYRDILAAEQFGRDASLFCPYYLAEAGGLCGVWRNRNGICATWYCKHDRGARGQRFWQALEVLLTAVERELSHWCACTILFEETPPVEGGEAAWSWWAGREGDFFRRCAELVEALGWSEVQALVGPAIETQVGDLLAAHAALAGPLPDSLQLGTIRVSHRGDERSRVVTYLDTDALELPTALLDLLPRFDGRPTGAVLAKLRGLGVEVSPPSCACSSTSSCSPPPPDLPNPRPAARHRERTAASDCPFGHVQGAMSCRACPLEHLLASASPARPQGPAAGFRRRSTATRGSARVRAP
;
A
#
# COMPACT_ATOMS: atom_id res chain seq x y z
N MET A 1 -0.47 -7.96 3.21
CA MET A 1 -1.25 -8.13 4.47
C MET A 1 -1.42 -6.80 5.19
N LEU A 2 -2.66 -6.48 5.57
CA LEU A 2 -3.00 -5.28 6.35
C LEU A 2 -2.58 -5.40 7.83
N PRO A 3 -2.31 -4.28 8.51
CA PRO A 3 -2.26 -4.21 9.98
C PRO A 3 -3.49 -4.85 10.64
N PRO A 4 -3.36 -5.55 11.79
CA PRO A 4 -4.48 -6.26 12.41
C PRO A 4 -5.71 -5.40 12.72
N LEU A 5 -5.54 -4.11 13.02
CA LEU A 5 -6.64 -3.17 13.25
C LEU A 5 -7.48 -2.99 11.99
N TYR A 6 -6.83 -2.59 10.89
CA TYR A 6 -7.47 -2.43 9.58
C TYR A 6 -7.99 -3.76 9.03
N GLY A 7 -7.25 -4.84 9.24
CA GLY A 7 -7.67 -6.18 8.83
C GLY A 7 -9.05 -6.55 9.37
N ARG A 8 -9.32 -6.28 10.65
CA ARG A 8 -10.64 -6.52 11.25
C ARG A 8 -11.71 -5.64 10.63
N TRP A 9 -11.51 -4.32 10.64
CA TRP A 9 -12.49 -3.36 10.12
C TRP A 9 -12.88 -3.63 8.67
N ILE A 10 -11.89 -3.89 7.80
CA ILE A 10 -12.15 -4.10 6.39
C ILE A 10 -12.74 -5.49 6.13
N SER A 11 -12.38 -6.51 6.91
CA SER A 11 -13.04 -7.82 6.81
C SER A 11 -14.53 -7.71 7.19
N ASP A 12 -14.85 -6.96 8.24
CA ASP A 12 -16.22 -6.70 8.66
C ASP A 12 -17.00 -5.95 7.58
N LEU A 13 -16.40 -4.92 6.98
CA LEU A 13 -17.01 -4.12 5.91
C LEU A 13 -17.26 -4.95 4.63
N LEU A 14 -16.29 -5.77 4.22
CA LEU A 14 -16.38 -6.52 2.96
C LEU A 14 -17.18 -7.82 3.09
N GLY A 15 -17.39 -8.33 4.31
CA GLY A 15 -18.08 -9.59 4.55
C GLY A 15 -17.36 -10.81 3.96
N GLY A 16 -16.05 -10.74 3.75
CA GLY A 16 -15.26 -11.76 3.07
C GLY A 16 -13.76 -11.61 3.27
N PRO A 17 -12.95 -12.55 2.76
CA PRO A 17 -11.49 -12.49 2.89
C PRO A 17 -10.94 -11.29 2.12
N LEU A 18 -9.93 -10.63 2.70
CA LEU A 18 -9.19 -9.58 2.02
C LEU A 18 -8.43 -10.16 0.82
N PRO A 19 -8.35 -9.44 -0.30
CA PRO A 19 -7.43 -9.83 -1.36
C PRO A 19 -5.98 -9.78 -0.85
N GLU A 20 -5.16 -10.67 -1.35
CA GLU A 20 -3.73 -10.70 -1.10
C GLU A 20 -2.98 -10.40 -2.39
N GLU A 21 -1.89 -9.63 -2.27
CA GLU A 21 -0.95 -9.39 -3.37
C GLU A 21 0.30 -10.21 -3.10
N GLN A 22 0.41 -11.36 -3.78
CA GLN A 22 1.47 -12.33 -3.54
C GLN A 22 2.79 -11.90 -4.20
N ALA A 23 2.71 -11.13 -5.28
CA ALA A 23 3.90 -10.63 -5.98
C ALA A 23 4.63 -9.51 -5.23
N ALA A 24 3.97 -8.82 -4.30
CA ALA A 24 4.49 -7.62 -3.63
C ALA A 24 4.79 -7.88 -2.15
N THR A 25 5.84 -8.66 -1.87
CA THR A 25 6.31 -8.92 -0.51
C THR A 25 7.54 -8.08 -0.15
N CYS A 26 7.59 -7.52 1.06
CA CYS A 26 8.77 -6.74 1.49
C CYS A 26 9.96 -7.62 1.90
N SER A 27 9.70 -8.84 2.38
CA SER A 27 10.73 -9.81 2.80
C SER A 27 11.51 -10.38 1.61
N ASP A 28 10.84 -10.56 0.48
CA ASP A 28 11.45 -10.92 -0.80
C ASP A 28 11.04 -9.87 -1.85
N CYS A 29 11.75 -8.73 -1.82
CA CYS A 29 11.35 -7.55 -2.57
C CYS A 29 11.54 -7.75 -4.08
N VAL A 30 10.44 -7.99 -4.79
CA VAL A 30 10.42 -8.17 -6.25
C VAL A 30 11.08 -7.00 -6.99
N GLN A 31 10.95 -5.77 -6.44
CA GLN A 31 11.49 -4.55 -7.05
C GLN A 31 13.01 -4.36 -6.89
N CYS A 32 13.67 -5.19 -6.08
CA CYS A 32 15.13 -5.22 -5.95
C CYS A 32 15.78 -6.27 -6.86
N GLN A 33 14.98 -7.12 -7.50
CA GLN A 33 15.50 -8.27 -8.25
C GLN A 33 16.13 -7.85 -9.59
N SER A 34 17.07 -8.66 -10.07
CA SER A 34 17.83 -8.40 -11.30
C SER A 34 16.97 -8.36 -12.57
N HIS A 35 15.79 -8.97 -12.56
CA HIS A 35 14.85 -8.95 -13.67
C HIS A 35 14.15 -7.60 -13.85
N VAL A 36 14.14 -6.76 -12.80
CA VAL A 36 13.58 -5.40 -12.87
C VAL A 36 14.58 -4.50 -13.59
N PRO A 37 14.15 -3.72 -14.61
CA PRO A 37 15.05 -2.83 -15.34
C PRO A 37 15.72 -1.79 -14.43
N GLU A 38 17.00 -1.49 -14.69
CA GLU A 38 17.83 -0.63 -13.82
C GLU A 38 17.19 0.74 -13.48
N GLY A 39 16.52 1.38 -14.45
CA GLY A 39 15.82 2.65 -14.23
C GLY A 39 14.56 2.58 -13.37
N TYR A 40 14.09 1.38 -13.02
CA TYR A 40 12.87 1.13 -12.24
C TYR A 40 13.14 0.33 -10.96
N ARG A 41 14.28 -0.36 -10.90
CA ARG A 41 14.69 -1.17 -9.75
C ARG A 41 14.91 -0.29 -8.52
N PHE A 42 14.34 -0.69 -7.40
CA PHE A 42 14.61 -0.04 -6.12
C PHE A 42 16.03 -0.39 -5.62
N ALA A 43 16.64 0.54 -4.90
CA ALA A 43 17.92 0.28 -4.26
C ALA A 43 17.74 -0.77 -3.14
N ASP A 44 18.61 -1.78 -3.10
CA ASP A 44 18.55 -2.86 -2.10
C ASP A 44 18.54 -2.33 -0.66
N ALA A 45 19.30 -1.25 -0.44
CA ALA A 45 19.44 -0.60 0.85
C ALA A 45 18.16 0.08 1.36
N THR A 46 17.22 0.44 0.46
CA THR A 46 16.04 1.24 0.82
C THR A 46 14.72 0.58 0.47
N LYS A 47 14.69 -0.28 -0.56
CA LYS A 47 13.44 -0.79 -1.15
C LYS A 47 12.49 0.39 -1.44
N CYS A 48 11.19 0.26 -1.19
CA CYS A 48 10.23 1.37 -1.28
C CYS A 48 10.25 2.34 -0.08
N CYS A 49 11.12 2.16 0.92
CA CYS A 49 11.10 2.95 2.17
C CYS A 49 11.83 4.30 2.05
N THR A 50 11.62 5.00 0.93
CA THR A 50 12.10 6.37 0.69
C THR A 50 10.98 7.40 0.91
N TYR A 51 10.17 7.17 1.94
CA TYR A 51 9.02 7.96 2.35
C TYR A 51 8.89 7.90 3.86
N VAL A 52 8.57 9.03 4.49
CA VAL A 52 8.33 9.14 5.93
C VAL A 52 6.82 9.21 6.16
N PRO A 53 6.17 8.14 6.65
CA PRO A 53 4.74 8.15 6.89
C PRO A 53 4.38 8.97 8.13
N ALA A 54 3.32 9.77 8.02
CA ALA A 54 2.62 10.27 9.19
C ALA A 54 1.95 9.08 9.90
N LEU A 55 2.16 8.96 11.22
CA LEU A 55 1.54 7.95 12.06
C LEU A 55 0.51 8.61 12.97
N PRO A 56 -0.80 8.32 12.80
CA PRO A 56 -1.86 8.76 13.69
C PRO A 56 -1.59 8.38 15.16
N ASN A 57 -2.05 9.22 16.09
CA ASN A 57 -1.85 9.07 17.53
C ASN A 57 -2.15 7.64 18.06
N PHE A 58 -3.24 7.02 17.62
CA PHE A 58 -3.63 5.67 18.02
C PHE A 58 -2.72 4.58 17.42
N LEU A 59 -2.14 4.79 16.23
CA LEU A 59 -1.15 3.88 15.66
C LEU A 59 0.19 3.98 16.38
N VAL A 60 0.59 5.20 16.74
CA VAL A 60 1.78 5.45 17.58
C VAL A 60 1.63 4.71 18.91
N GLY A 61 0.47 4.87 19.56
CA GLY A 61 0.15 4.18 20.81
C GLY A 61 0.14 2.67 20.68
N GLY A 62 -0.47 2.15 19.63
CA GLY A 62 -0.49 0.71 19.35
C GLY A 62 0.92 0.15 19.11
N ALA A 63 1.78 0.91 18.43
CA ALA A 63 3.19 0.54 18.26
C ALA A 63 3.94 0.55 19.60
N LEU A 64 3.72 1.54 20.47
CA LEU A 64 4.33 1.61 21.81
C LEU A 64 3.85 0.46 22.73
N LYS A 65 2.58 0.06 22.61
CA LYS A 65 1.95 -0.98 23.44
C LYS A 65 2.30 -2.39 22.98
N ALA A 66 2.17 -2.67 21.68
CA ALA A 66 2.21 -4.02 21.12
C ALA A 66 3.19 -4.20 19.95
N GLY A 67 4.00 -3.18 19.64
CA GLY A 67 5.03 -3.25 18.61
C GLY A 67 6.23 -4.10 19.01
N SER A 68 7.02 -4.48 17.99
CA SER A 68 8.31 -5.15 18.22
C SER A 68 9.25 -4.28 19.07
N LEU A 69 10.23 -4.89 19.73
CA LEU A 69 11.23 -4.13 20.49
C LEU A 69 11.97 -3.13 19.59
N ALA A 70 12.52 -3.60 18.47
CA ALA A 70 13.21 -2.75 17.50
C ALA A 70 12.31 -1.63 16.94
N GLY A 71 11.05 -1.94 16.63
CA GLY A 71 10.07 -0.96 16.16
C GLY A 71 9.79 0.14 17.18
N ARG A 72 9.58 -0.24 18.45
CA ARG A 72 9.39 0.71 19.56
C ARG A 72 10.60 1.59 19.75
N GLU A 73 11.80 1.04 19.70
CA GLU A 73 13.03 1.83 19.80
C GLU A 73 13.17 2.83 18.65
N ARG A 74 12.87 2.44 17.41
CA ARG A 74 12.90 3.38 16.26
C ARG A 74 11.91 4.52 16.45
N LEU A 75 10.71 4.21 16.93
CA LEU A 75 9.67 5.20 17.18
C LEU A 75 10.06 6.17 18.31
N LEU A 76 10.58 5.67 19.43
CA LEU A 76 11.07 6.50 20.53
C LEU A 76 12.27 7.36 20.10
N ARG A 77 13.21 6.80 19.32
CA ARG A 77 14.32 7.56 18.75
C ARG A 77 13.84 8.69 17.84
N ARG A 78 12.80 8.44 17.02
CA ARG A 78 12.18 9.47 16.19
C ARG A 78 11.58 10.59 17.04
N MET A 79 10.82 10.25 18.09
CA MET A 79 10.24 11.24 19.00
C MET A 79 11.32 12.13 19.63
N VAL A 80 12.42 11.55 20.12
CA VAL A 80 13.52 12.31 20.72
C VAL A 80 14.26 13.18 19.70
N ALA A 81 14.52 12.64 18.51
CA ALA A 81 15.30 13.35 17.49
C ALA A 81 14.51 14.47 16.81
N GLN A 82 13.18 14.40 16.82
CA GLN A 82 12.29 15.28 16.06
C GLN A 82 11.06 15.69 16.89
N PRO A 83 11.27 16.40 18.01
CA PRO A 83 10.18 16.78 18.92
C PRO A 83 9.12 17.64 18.24
N ASP A 84 9.51 18.48 17.28
CA ASP A 84 8.59 19.34 16.51
C ASP A 84 7.63 18.54 15.61
N SER A 85 7.93 17.26 15.36
CA SER A 85 7.04 16.36 14.61
C SER A 85 5.97 15.69 15.47
N ILE A 86 5.99 15.92 16.79
CA ILE A 86 5.05 15.32 17.75
C ILE A 86 3.89 16.27 17.96
N THR A 87 2.67 15.78 17.70
CA THR A 87 1.43 16.53 17.89
C THR A 87 0.39 15.66 18.60
N PRO A 88 -0.71 16.25 19.11
CA PRO A 88 -1.86 15.47 19.57
C PRO A 88 -2.43 14.51 18.51
N HIS A 89 -2.19 14.76 17.22
CA HIS A 89 -2.66 13.93 16.12
C HIS A 89 -1.69 12.79 15.76
N GLY A 90 -0.50 12.76 16.37
CA GLY A 90 0.50 11.70 16.20
C GLY A 90 1.87 12.23 15.81
N LEU A 91 2.60 11.43 15.02
CA LEU A 91 3.94 11.76 14.52
C LEU A 91 3.87 12.06 13.03
N ASP A 92 4.36 13.22 12.61
CA ASP A 92 4.37 13.63 11.20
C ASP A 92 5.79 13.60 10.60
N ALA A 93 5.86 13.70 9.27
CA ALA A 93 7.09 14.09 8.60
C ALA A 93 7.43 15.55 8.94
N THR A 94 8.72 15.88 8.96
CA THR A 94 9.20 17.27 9.03
C THR A 94 9.00 17.96 7.68
N ASP A 95 9.10 19.29 7.65
CA ASP A 95 9.06 20.04 6.39
C ASP A 95 10.20 19.65 5.45
N ASP A 96 11.42 19.47 5.97
CA ASP A 96 12.58 19.01 5.20
C ASP A 96 12.34 17.62 4.57
N GLU A 97 11.75 16.69 5.32
CA GLU A 97 11.41 15.36 4.80
C GLU A 97 10.32 15.44 3.72
N ARG A 98 9.34 16.33 3.87
CA ARG A 98 8.29 16.56 2.86
C ARG A 98 8.84 17.17 1.58
N ASP A 99 9.70 18.18 1.70
CA ASP A 99 10.32 18.83 0.54
C ASP A 99 11.24 17.84 -0.18
N ARG A 100 12.03 17.06 0.56
CA ARG A 100 12.87 16.02 -0.03
C ARG A 100 12.06 14.93 -0.74
N TYR A 101 10.95 14.50 -0.15
CA TYR A 101 10.05 13.55 -0.82
C TYR A 101 9.47 14.12 -2.12
N ARG A 102 9.11 15.41 -2.12
CA ARG A 102 8.62 16.11 -3.32
C ARG A 102 9.68 16.12 -4.43
N ASP A 103 10.93 16.39 -4.09
CA ASP A 103 12.04 16.39 -5.05
C ASP A 103 12.30 14.97 -5.62
N ILE A 104 12.24 13.95 -4.76
CA ILE A 104 12.36 12.54 -5.17
C ILE A 104 11.26 12.17 -6.17
N LEU A 105 10.00 12.56 -5.91
CA LEU A 105 8.90 12.30 -6.83
C LEU A 105 9.06 13.07 -8.15
N ALA A 106 9.47 14.34 -8.10
CA ALA A 106 9.69 15.15 -9.30
C ALA A 106 10.82 14.60 -10.18
N ALA A 107 11.84 13.99 -9.58
CA ALA A 107 12.92 13.31 -10.27
C ALA A 107 12.62 11.84 -10.62
N GLU A 108 11.40 11.35 -10.33
CA GLU A 108 10.98 9.96 -10.48
C GLU A 108 11.82 8.93 -9.69
N GLN A 109 12.56 9.34 -8.65
CA GLN A 109 13.54 8.50 -7.94
C GLN A 109 12.99 7.74 -6.72
N PHE A 110 11.67 7.55 -6.64
CA PHE A 110 11.06 6.79 -5.55
C PHE A 110 11.67 5.39 -5.44
N GLY A 111 12.03 4.99 -4.22
CA GLY A 111 12.69 3.72 -3.91
C GLY A 111 14.15 3.62 -4.36
N ARG A 112 14.73 4.69 -4.94
CA ARG A 112 16.08 4.71 -5.50
C ARG A 112 16.97 5.77 -4.87
N ASP A 113 16.40 6.90 -4.49
CA ASP A 113 17.13 7.96 -3.80
C ASP A 113 17.20 7.67 -2.29
N ALA A 114 18.39 7.30 -1.83
CA ALA A 114 18.65 6.96 -0.42
C ALA A 114 18.75 8.18 0.51
N SER A 115 18.62 9.38 -0.03
CA SER A 115 18.75 10.60 0.74
C SER A 115 17.53 10.94 1.59
N LEU A 116 16.38 10.30 1.33
CA LEU A 116 15.27 10.23 2.26
C LEU A 116 15.04 8.78 2.65
N PHE A 117 15.10 8.50 3.94
CA PHE A 117 14.98 7.14 4.47
C PHE A 117 13.93 7.10 5.56
N CYS A 118 13.02 6.12 5.48
CA CYS A 118 11.99 5.93 6.49
C CYS A 118 12.64 5.66 7.87
N PRO A 119 12.34 6.44 8.92
CA PRO A 119 12.94 6.25 10.24
C PRO A 119 12.58 4.90 10.89
N TYR A 120 11.54 4.24 10.36
CA TYR A 120 11.05 2.95 10.85
C TYR A 120 11.59 1.75 10.05
N TYR A 121 12.46 1.97 9.05
CA TYR A 121 13.10 0.88 8.32
C TYR A 121 14.18 0.21 9.17
N LEU A 122 14.17 -1.13 9.20
CA LEU A 122 15.10 -1.97 9.93
C LEU A 122 16.07 -2.64 8.95
N ALA A 123 17.14 -1.94 8.61
CA ALA A 123 18.19 -2.46 7.73
C ALA A 123 18.82 -3.74 8.31
N GLU A 124 19.03 -3.74 9.62
CA GLU A 124 19.55 -4.86 10.41
C GLU A 124 18.64 -6.09 10.40
N ALA A 125 17.35 -5.94 10.06
CA ALA A 125 16.37 -7.01 10.01
C ALA A 125 16.00 -7.38 8.56
N GLY A 126 16.93 -7.24 7.61
CA GLY A 126 16.69 -7.56 6.20
C GLY A 126 15.79 -6.56 5.48
N GLY A 127 15.70 -5.32 5.98
CA GLY A 127 14.91 -4.26 5.40
C GLY A 127 13.41 -4.42 5.61
N LEU A 128 13.02 -4.76 6.85
CA LEU A 128 11.63 -4.85 7.28
C LEU A 128 11.17 -3.55 7.95
N CYS A 129 9.86 -3.41 8.13
CA CYS A 129 9.26 -2.23 8.77
C CYS A 129 9.10 -2.46 10.28
N GLY A 130 9.72 -1.63 11.11
CA GLY A 130 9.62 -1.72 12.57
C GLY A 130 8.21 -1.45 13.10
N VAL A 131 7.43 -0.63 12.39
CA VAL A 131 6.04 -0.32 12.72
C VAL A 131 5.04 -1.13 11.89
N TRP A 132 5.44 -2.26 11.27
CA TRP A 132 4.61 -2.98 10.30
C TRP A 132 3.17 -3.27 10.76
N ARG A 133 2.99 -3.65 12.03
CA ARG A 133 1.67 -3.97 12.63
C ARG A 133 0.80 -2.73 12.93
N ASN A 134 1.39 -1.53 12.84
CA ASN A 134 0.80 -0.25 13.21
C ASN A 134 1.19 0.84 12.18
N ARG A 135 1.47 0.45 10.93
CA ARG A 135 1.79 1.40 9.86
C ARG A 135 0.50 2.03 9.34
N ASN A 136 0.61 3.26 8.83
CA ASN A 136 -0.54 4.00 8.34
C ASN A 136 -1.16 3.40 7.07
N GLY A 137 -2.30 3.93 6.66
CA GLY A 137 -3.11 3.48 5.53
C GLY A 137 -2.30 3.43 4.26
N ILE A 138 -1.56 4.51 3.95
CA ILE A 138 -0.69 4.62 2.77
C ILE A 138 0.30 3.45 2.70
N CYS A 139 1.10 3.22 3.75
CA CYS A 139 2.06 2.12 3.75
C CYS A 139 1.40 0.73 3.89
N ALA A 140 0.18 0.65 4.43
CA ALA A 140 -0.58 -0.57 4.56
C ALA A 140 -1.14 -1.06 3.23
N THR A 141 -1.50 -0.15 2.33
CA THR A 141 -2.12 -0.41 1.03
C THR A 141 -1.18 -0.20 -0.16
N TRP A 142 0.06 0.25 0.08
CA TRP A 142 1.07 0.35 -0.98
C TRP A 142 1.56 -1.03 -1.42
N TYR A 143 1.33 -1.37 -2.69
CA TYR A 143 1.91 -2.53 -3.35
C TYR A 143 2.62 -2.09 -4.64
N CYS A 144 3.85 -2.56 -4.80
CA CYS A 144 4.66 -2.27 -5.99
C CYS A 144 4.28 -3.12 -7.21
N LYS A 145 3.39 -4.10 -7.04
CA LYS A 145 2.86 -5.00 -8.06
C LYS A 145 1.50 -5.53 -7.62
N HIS A 146 0.61 -5.77 -8.57
CA HIS A 146 -0.76 -6.19 -8.31
C HIS A 146 -1.09 -7.45 -9.12
N ASP A 147 -1.51 -8.53 -8.46
CA ASP A 147 -1.84 -9.84 -9.04
C ASP A 147 -3.02 -9.75 -10.03
N ARG A 148 -3.92 -8.76 -9.82
CA ARG A 148 -5.04 -8.44 -10.73
C ARG A 148 -4.82 -7.15 -11.53
N GLY A 149 -3.56 -6.74 -11.69
CA GLY A 149 -3.15 -5.54 -12.42
C GLY A 149 -3.94 -4.30 -11.99
N ALA A 150 -4.49 -3.56 -12.97
CA ALA A 150 -5.22 -2.32 -12.73
C ALA A 150 -6.46 -2.50 -11.83
N ARG A 151 -7.10 -3.68 -11.78
CA ARG A 151 -8.22 -3.92 -10.84
C ARG A 151 -7.72 -4.00 -9.40
N GLY A 152 -6.62 -4.71 -9.18
CA GLY A 152 -5.94 -4.79 -7.87
C GLY A 152 -5.52 -3.40 -7.40
N GLN A 153 -4.85 -2.63 -8.26
CA GLN A 153 -4.43 -1.27 -7.93
C GLN A 153 -5.61 -0.37 -7.53
N ARG A 154 -6.72 -0.39 -8.27
CA ARG A 154 -7.91 0.40 -7.94
C ARG A 154 -8.49 0.04 -6.58
N PHE A 155 -8.53 -1.25 -6.24
CA PHE A 155 -8.99 -1.70 -4.93
C PHE A 155 -8.10 -1.13 -3.80
N TRP A 156 -6.78 -1.29 -3.90
CA TRP A 156 -5.88 -0.81 -2.86
C TRP A 156 -5.83 0.71 -2.76
N GLN A 157 -5.97 1.42 -3.87
CA GLN A 157 -6.12 2.89 -3.89
C GLN A 157 -7.44 3.32 -3.22
N ALA A 158 -8.57 2.67 -3.52
CA ALA A 158 -9.83 2.97 -2.86
C ALA A 158 -9.72 2.73 -1.34
N LEU A 159 -9.06 1.64 -0.94
CA LEU A 159 -8.81 1.36 0.46
C LEU A 159 -7.86 2.37 1.12
N GLU A 160 -6.81 2.80 0.42
CA GLU A 160 -5.90 3.84 0.89
C GLU A 160 -6.65 5.13 1.21
N VAL A 161 -7.49 5.60 0.27
CA VAL A 161 -8.28 6.82 0.43
C VAL A 161 -9.24 6.69 1.62
N LEU A 162 -9.90 5.54 1.77
CA LEU A 162 -10.77 5.28 2.93
C LEU A 162 -9.98 5.32 4.24
N LEU A 163 -8.87 4.57 4.33
CA LEU A 163 -8.08 4.49 5.55
C LEU A 163 -7.46 5.84 5.92
N THR A 164 -6.97 6.62 4.95
CA THR A 164 -6.45 7.97 5.19
C THR A 164 -7.52 8.89 5.78
N ALA A 165 -8.77 8.79 5.32
CA ALA A 165 -9.88 9.56 5.88
C ALA A 165 -10.22 9.10 7.31
N VAL A 166 -10.35 7.79 7.52
CA VAL A 166 -10.61 7.19 8.84
C VAL A 166 -9.51 7.57 9.84
N GLU A 167 -8.24 7.48 9.45
CA GLU A 167 -7.09 7.83 10.27
C GLU A 167 -7.13 9.28 10.74
N ARG A 168 -7.45 10.20 9.83
CA ARG A 168 -7.55 11.63 10.14
C ARG A 168 -8.64 11.90 11.17
N GLU A 169 -9.86 11.40 10.92
CA GLU A 169 -11.00 11.68 11.79
C GLU A 169 -10.88 10.98 13.14
N LEU A 170 -10.41 9.72 13.20
CA LEU A 170 -10.19 9.03 14.47
C LEU A 170 -9.04 9.63 15.27
N SER A 171 -7.98 10.10 14.60
CA SER A 171 -6.89 10.82 15.26
C SER A 171 -7.41 12.11 15.90
N HIS A 172 -8.21 12.87 15.16
CA HIS A 172 -8.83 14.09 15.67
C HIS A 172 -9.78 13.81 16.83
N TRP A 173 -10.64 12.81 16.71
CA TRP A 173 -11.54 12.37 17.77
C TRP A 173 -10.78 12.00 19.05
N CYS A 174 -9.73 11.19 18.97
CA CYS A 174 -8.90 10.85 20.14
C CYS A 174 -8.30 12.10 20.80
N ALA A 175 -7.79 13.03 19.99
CA ALA A 175 -7.22 14.28 20.50
C ALA A 175 -8.28 15.11 21.23
N CYS A 176 -9.48 15.24 20.66
CA CYS A 176 -10.56 15.99 21.30
C CYS A 176 -11.01 15.34 22.61
N THR A 177 -11.26 14.03 22.61
CA THR A 177 -11.67 13.30 23.83
C THR A 177 -10.64 13.46 24.93
N ILE A 178 -9.37 13.17 24.66
CA ILE A 178 -8.35 13.18 25.72
C ILE A 178 -8.04 14.61 26.18
N LEU A 179 -7.90 15.58 25.27
CA LEU A 179 -7.48 16.93 25.63
C LEU A 179 -8.60 17.75 26.30
N PHE A 180 -9.87 17.52 25.96
CA PHE A 180 -10.96 18.33 26.50
C PHE A 180 -11.80 17.60 27.55
N GLU A 181 -11.84 16.28 27.55
CA GLU A 181 -12.66 15.51 28.49
C GLU A 181 -11.83 14.83 29.59
N GLU A 182 -10.62 14.35 29.28
CA GLU A 182 -9.79 13.58 30.22
C GLU A 182 -8.64 14.40 30.85
N THR A 183 -8.18 15.46 30.17
CA THR A 183 -7.04 16.27 30.64
C THR A 183 -7.51 17.30 31.67
N PRO A 184 -6.88 17.39 32.86
CA PRO A 184 -7.21 18.40 33.85
C PRO A 184 -7.06 19.83 33.26
N PRO A 185 -7.92 20.78 33.66
CA PRO A 185 -7.79 22.15 33.20
C PRO A 185 -6.43 22.71 33.64
N VAL A 186 -5.67 23.25 32.68
CA VAL A 186 -4.38 23.88 32.97
C VAL A 186 -4.63 25.32 33.45
N GLU A 187 -4.10 25.66 34.61
CA GLU A 187 -4.23 27.02 35.17
C GLU A 187 -3.51 28.04 34.27
N GLY A 188 -4.07 29.24 34.13
CA GLY A 188 -3.41 30.33 33.38
C GLY A 188 -3.62 30.34 31.85
N GLY A 189 -4.47 29.46 31.30
CA GLY A 189 -4.84 29.48 29.88
C GLY A 189 -3.83 28.83 28.94
N GLU A 190 -2.94 27.99 29.47
CA GLU A 190 -2.05 27.17 28.65
C GLU A 190 -2.83 26.13 27.81
N ALA A 191 -2.26 25.74 26.67
CA ALA A 191 -2.88 24.73 25.82
C ALA A 191 -2.92 23.37 26.53
N ALA A 192 -4.04 22.65 26.49
CA ALA A 192 -4.21 21.33 27.12
C ALA A 192 -3.10 20.31 26.76
N TRP A 193 -2.47 20.47 25.60
CA TRP A 193 -1.33 19.66 25.18
C TRP A 193 -0.09 19.81 26.09
N SER A 194 0.14 20.98 26.71
CA SER A 194 1.31 21.20 27.59
C SER A 194 1.33 20.24 28.79
N TRP A 195 0.16 19.79 29.25
CA TRP A 195 0.02 18.78 30.30
C TRP A 195 0.67 17.43 29.97
N TRP A 196 0.79 17.13 28.68
CA TRP A 196 1.33 15.87 28.16
C TRP A 196 2.82 15.96 27.79
N ALA A 197 3.46 17.13 27.98
CA ALA A 197 4.88 17.30 27.73
C ALA A 197 5.72 16.30 28.55
N GLY A 198 6.59 15.56 27.89
CA GLY A 198 7.41 14.48 28.47
C GLY A 198 6.65 13.19 28.79
N ARG A 199 5.33 13.14 28.52
CA ARG A 199 4.45 11.97 28.67
C ARG A 199 3.64 11.68 27.41
N GLU A 200 4.13 12.11 26.26
CA GLU A 200 3.44 11.97 24.96
C GLU A 200 3.17 10.49 24.64
N GLY A 201 4.06 9.59 25.06
CA GLY A 201 3.85 8.15 24.93
C GLY A 201 2.63 7.63 25.70
N ASP A 202 2.29 8.20 26.85
CA ASP A 202 1.11 7.81 27.63
C ASP A 202 -0.16 8.31 26.95
N PHE A 203 -0.14 9.55 26.43
CA PHE A 203 -1.21 10.10 25.60
C PHE A 203 -1.51 9.18 24.40
N PHE A 204 -0.48 8.80 23.65
CA PHE A 204 -0.66 7.94 22.47
C PHE A 204 -1.20 6.56 22.84
N ARG A 205 -0.72 5.94 23.93
CA ARG A 205 -1.29 4.66 24.41
C ARG A 205 -2.78 4.79 24.74
N ARG A 206 -3.19 5.91 25.33
CA ARG A 206 -4.62 6.18 25.58
C ARG A 206 -5.42 6.30 24.28
N CYS A 207 -4.91 6.98 23.25
CA CYS A 207 -5.53 7.00 21.92
C CYS A 207 -5.70 5.58 21.35
N ALA A 208 -4.70 4.73 21.51
CA ALA A 208 -4.76 3.35 21.04
C ALA A 208 -5.86 2.55 21.76
N GLU A 209 -6.03 2.71 23.06
CA GLU A 209 -7.10 2.05 23.82
C GLU A 209 -8.49 2.46 23.35
N LEU A 210 -8.70 3.76 23.08
CA LEU A 210 -9.97 4.28 22.56
C LEU A 210 -10.33 3.64 21.22
N VAL A 211 -9.35 3.51 20.31
CA VAL A 211 -9.59 3.00 18.95
C VAL A 211 -9.59 1.47 18.87
N GLU A 212 -8.79 0.77 19.67
CA GLU A 212 -8.71 -0.70 19.67
C GLU A 212 -10.05 -1.37 19.96
N ALA A 213 -10.90 -0.71 20.74
CA ALA A 213 -12.22 -1.19 21.12
C ALA A 213 -13.27 -1.07 20.00
N LEU A 214 -13.02 -0.24 18.98
CA LEU A 214 -14.01 0.07 17.95
C LEU A 214 -14.15 -1.04 16.91
N GLY A 215 -15.38 -1.47 16.66
CA GLY A 215 -15.78 -2.20 15.46
C GLY A 215 -16.01 -1.26 14.26
N TRP A 216 -16.15 -1.83 13.06
CA TRP A 216 -16.34 -1.02 11.85
C TRP A 216 -17.59 -0.12 11.91
N SER A 217 -18.70 -0.61 12.45
CA SER A 217 -19.93 0.19 12.60
C SER A 217 -19.76 1.41 13.49
N GLU A 218 -18.96 1.29 14.55
CA GLU A 218 -18.66 2.40 15.47
C GLU A 218 -17.70 3.40 14.82
N VAL A 219 -16.69 2.92 14.08
CA VAL A 219 -15.83 3.77 13.25
C VAL A 219 -16.67 4.58 12.26
N GLN A 220 -17.59 3.93 11.54
CA GLN A 220 -18.45 4.61 10.57
C GLN A 220 -19.35 5.65 11.24
N ALA A 221 -19.87 5.36 12.44
CA ALA A 221 -20.69 6.31 13.20
C ALA A 221 -19.87 7.53 13.69
N LEU A 222 -18.62 7.33 14.11
CA LEU A 222 -17.75 8.40 14.60
C LEU A 222 -17.21 9.29 13.47
N VAL A 223 -16.76 8.67 12.38
CA VAL A 223 -16.21 9.37 11.20
C VAL A 223 -17.34 10.04 10.40
N GLY A 224 -18.54 9.46 10.44
CA GLY A 224 -19.75 10.04 9.87
C GLY A 224 -19.80 9.97 8.34
N PRO A 225 -20.63 10.83 7.70
CA PRO A 225 -20.90 10.75 6.26
C PRO A 225 -19.68 11.10 5.38
N ALA A 226 -18.60 11.59 5.99
CA ALA A 226 -17.37 11.97 5.28
C ALA A 226 -16.69 10.81 4.53
N ILE A 227 -17.02 9.55 4.87
CA ILE A 227 -16.45 8.36 4.24
C ILE A 227 -17.44 7.53 3.41
N GLU A 228 -18.72 7.92 3.32
CA GLU A 228 -19.74 7.11 2.63
C GLU A 228 -19.38 6.84 1.16
N THR A 229 -18.90 7.87 0.46
CA THR A 229 -18.44 7.73 -0.92
C THR A 229 -17.28 6.77 -1.03
N GLN A 230 -16.28 6.88 -0.14
CA GLN A 230 -15.09 6.04 -0.12
C GLN A 230 -15.44 4.57 0.18
N VAL A 231 -16.42 4.34 1.05
CA VAL A 231 -16.94 3.00 1.33
C VAL A 231 -17.61 2.43 0.07
N GLY A 232 -18.45 3.21 -0.61
CA GLY A 232 -19.06 2.80 -1.87
C GLY A 232 -18.04 2.47 -2.95
N ASP A 233 -17.02 3.31 -3.12
CA ASP A 233 -15.92 3.11 -4.08
C ASP A 233 -15.12 1.85 -3.77
N LEU A 234 -14.81 1.59 -2.49
CA LEU A 234 -14.11 0.38 -2.07
C LEU A 234 -14.95 -0.88 -2.36
N LEU A 235 -16.23 -0.87 -2.03
CA LEU A 235 -17.13 -2.00 -2.30
C LEU A 235 -17.27 -2.28 -3.80
N ALA A 236 -17.38 -1.23 -4.62
CA ALA A 236 -17.41 -1.36 -6.08
C ALA A 236 -16.10 -1.93 -6.63
N ALA A 237 -14.95 -1.45 -6.12
CA ALA A 237 -13.64 -1.96 -6.52
C ALA A 237 -13.43 -3.42 -6.09
N HIS A 238 -13.90 -3.79 -4.89
CA HIS A 238 -13.85 -5.16 -4.39
C HIS A 238 -14.67 -6.11 -5.26
N ALA A 239 -15.91 -5.74 -5.61
CA ALA A 239 -16.76 -6.53 -6.50
C ALA A 239 -16.10 -6.75 -7.87
N ALA A 240 -15.37 -5.76 -8.38
CA ALA A 240 -14.65 -5.86 -9.65
C ALA A 240 -13.48 -6.87 -9.62
N LEU A 241 -12.91 -7.18 -8.45
CA LEU A 241 -11.81 -8.15 -8.31
C LEU A 241 -12.26 -9.59 -8.59
N ALA A 242 -13.48 -9.94 -8.18
CA ALA A 242 -14.02 -11.29 -8.28
C ALA A 242 -14.51 -11.66 -9.70
N GLY A 243 -14.71 -10.66 -10.56
CA GLY A 243 -15.24 -10.89 -11.90
C GLY A 243 -14.24 -11.64 -12.81
N PRO A 244 -14.71 -12.52 -13.72
CA PRO A 244 -13.86 -13.12 -14.73
C PRO A 244 -13.21 -12.05 -15.60
N LEU A 245 -12.22 -12.47 -16.40
CA LEU A 245 -11.74 -11.62 -17.47
C LEU A 245 -12.87 -11.33 -18.45
N PRO A 246 -12.94 -10.12 -19.03
CA PRO A 246 -13.90 -9.82 -20.07
C PRO A 246 -13.67 -10.73 -21.28
N ASP A 247 -14.76 -11.22 -21.89
CA ASP A 247 -14.68 -12.01 -23.14
C ASP A 247 -14.04 -11.20 -24.28
N SER A 248 -14.14 -9.88 -24.21
CA SER A 248 -13.57 -8.92 -25.15
C SER A 248 -12.50 -8.07 -24.47
N LEU A 249 -11.24 -8.36 -24.79
CA LEU A 249 -10.10 -7.59 -24.31
C LEU A 249 -9.87 -6.35 -25.17
N GLN A 250 -9.49 -5.26 -24.51
CA GLN A 250 -9.16 -3.99 -25.15
C GLN A 250 -7.86 -3.44 -24.55
N LEU A 251 -6.93 -3.05 -25.42
CA LEU A 251 -5.69 -2.42 -25.00
C LEU A 251 -5.97 -1.17 -24.14
N GLY A 252 -5.48 -1.21 -22.90
CA GLY A 252 -5.52 -0.06 -22.00
C GLY A 252 -4.48 1.00 -22.38
N THR A 253 -4.45 2.09 -21.61
CA THR A 253 -3.37 3.07 -21.74
C THR A 253 -2.04 2.43 -21.34
N ILE A 254 -1.09 2.43 -22.26
CA ILE A 254 0.30 2.03 -22.01
C ILE A 254 1.23 3.16 -22.41
N ARG A 255 2.33 3.33 -21.67
CA ARG A 255 3.42 4.22 -22.01
C ARG A 255 4.62 3.39 -22.42
N VAL A 256 5.11 3.57 -23.64
CA VAL A 256 6.33 2.92 -24.11
C VAL A 256 7.51 3.79 -23.68
N SER A 257 8.24 3.37 -22.65
CA SER A 257 9.38 4.12 -22.12
C SER A 257 10.66 3.86 -22.91
N HIS A 258 10.77 2.69 -23.55
CA HIS A 258 11.87 2.34 -24.44
C HIS A 258 11.36 1.37 -25.51
N ARG A 259 11.77 1.57 -26.76
CA ARG A 259 11.43 0.67 -27.88
C ARG A 259 12.72 0.21 -28.54
N GLY A 260 13.06 -1.06 -28.34
CA GLY A 260 14.17 -1.72 -29.00
C GLY A 260 13.67 -2.66 -30.10
N ASP A 261 14.62 -3.24 -30.85
CA ASP A 261 14.32 -4.11 -31.98
C ASP A 261 13.67 -5.43 -31.54
N GLU A 262 14.21 -6.08 -30.51
CA GLU A 262 13.69 -7.35 -29.99
C GLU A 262 12.76 -7.18 -28.78
N ARG A 263 13.08 -6.22 -27.91
CA ARG A 263 12.40 -5.99 -26.62
C ARG A 263 12.00 -4.53 -26.48
N SER A 264 10.82 -4.31 -25.95
CA SER A 264 10.28 -3.00 -25.63
C SER A 264 9.86 -2.95 -24.17
N ARG A 265 10.15 -1.82 -23.54
CA ARG A 265 9.75 -1.53 -22.17
C ARG A 265 8.48 -0.71 -22.17
N VAL A 266 7.48 -1.21 -21.45
CA VAL A 266 6.21 -0.54 -21.27
C VAL A 266 5.88 -0.35 -19.80
N VAL A 267 5.20 0.74 -19.52
CA VAL A 267 4.62 1.06 -18.23
C VAL A 267 3.11 1.08 -18.39
N THR A 268 2.40 0.50 -17.44
CA THR A 268 0.95 0.33 -17.50
C THR A 268 0.24 1.21 -16.46
N TYR A 269 -0.32 0.60 -15.43
CA TYR A 269 -1.12 1.26 -14.39
C TYR A 269 -0.26 1.86 -13.27
N LEU A 270 1.00 1.43 -13.12
CA LEU A 270 1.92 1.91 -12.08
C LEU A 270 3.30 2.19 -12.69
N ASP A 271 3.81 3.41 -12.47
CA ASP A 271 5.09 3.85 -13.06
C ASP A 271 6.30 3.05 -12.59
N THR A 272 6.25 2.45 -11.40
CA THR A 272 7.32 1.61 -10.85
C THR A 272 7.25 0.15 -11.32
N ASP A 273 6.20 -0.27 -12.04
CA ASP A 273 6.00 -1.64 -12.52
C ASP A 273 6.21 -1.72 -14.05
N ALA A 274 7.45 -1.47 -14.48
CA ALA A 274 7.82 -1.58 -15.89
C ALA A 274 7.89 -3.05 -16.34
N LEU A 275 7.28 -3.32 -17.49
CA LEU A 275 7.27 -4.63 -18.13
C LEU A 275 8.19 -4.63 -19.35
N GLU A 276 9.08 -5.62 -19.41
CA GLU A 276 9.87 -5.92 -20.62
C GLU A 276 9.12 -6.97 -21.45
N LEU A 277 8.72 -6.59 -22.66
CA LEU A 277 7.94 -7.43 -23.59
C LEU A 277 8.70 -7.61 -24.91
N PRO A 278 8.52 -8.71 -25.64
CA PRO A 278 8.97 -8.77 -27.03
C PRO A 278 8.33 -7.63 -27.84
N THR A 279 9.10 -6.91 -28.65
CA THR A 279 8.58 -5.82 -29.50
C THR A 279 7.49 -6.32 -30.44
N ALA A 280 7.64 -7.55 -30.95
CA ALA A 280 6.61 -8.21 -31.73
C ALA A 280 5.29 -8.37 -30.97
N LEU A 281 5.31 -8.65 -29.66
CA LEU A 281 4.09 -8.73 -28.85
C LEU A 281 3.45 -7.35 -28.68
N LEU A 282 4.26 -6.32 -28.41
CA LEU A 282 3.78 -4.93 -28.29
C LEU A 282 3.03 -4.48 -29.55
N ASP A 283 3.53 -4.83 -30.73
CA ASP A 283 2.93 -4.48 -32.02
C ASP A 283 1.60 -5.19 -32.29
N LEU A 284 1.33 -6.28 -31.57
CA LEU A 284 0.07 -7.04 -31.66
C LEU A 284 -0.99 -6.53 -30.69
N LEU A 285 -0.62 -5.84 -29.61
CA LEU A 285 -1.58 -5.37 -28.60
C LEU A 285 -2.73 -4.52 -29.18
N PRO A 286 -2.52 -3.62 -30.18
CA PRO A 286 -3.61 -2.87 -30.79
C PRO A 286 -4.68 -3.72 -31.49
N ARG A 287 -4.44 -5.02 -31.73
CA ARG A 287 -5.43 -5.94 -32.32
C ARG A 287 -6.53 -6.35 -31.33
N PHE A 288 -6.31 -6.15 -30.03
CA PHE A 288 -7.30 -6.30 -28.98
C PHE A 288 -8.05 -4.97 -28.84
N ASP A 289 -9.11 -4.85 -29.62
CA ASP A 289 -9.87 -3.62 -29.87
C ASP A 289 -11.31 -3.70 -29.30
N GLY A 290 -11.58 -4.64 -28.38
CA GLY A 290 -12.91 -4.88 -27.82
C GLY A 290 -13.75 -5.89 -28.58
N ARG A 291 -13.24 -6.47 -29.68
CA ARG A 291 -13.83 -7.69 -30.27
C ARG A 291 -13.61 -8.91 -29.36
N PRO A 292 -14.41 -9.99 -29.52
CA PRO A 292 -14.23 -11.20 -28.75
C PRO A 292 -12.79 -11.72 -28.85
N THR A 293 -12.16 -11.90 -27.69
CA THR A 293 -10.75 -12.28 -27.55
C THR A 293 -10.44 -13.56 -28.33
N GLY A 294 -11.35 -14.54 -28.28
CA GLY A 294 -11.24 -15.78 -29.05
C GLY A 294 -11.12 -15.56 -30.56
N ALA A 295 -11.83 -14.58 -31.12
CA ALA A 295 -11.76 -14.24 -32.54
C ALA A 295 -10.44 -13.54 -32.91
N VAL A 296 -9.95 -12.66 -32.03
CA VAL A 296 -8.63 -12.02 -32.21
C VAL A 296 -7.52 -13.06 -32.19
N LEU A 297 -7.53 -13.96 -31.19
CA LEU A 297 -6.56 -15.05 -31.08
C LEU A 297 -6.62 -16.03 -32.26
N ALA A 298 -7.82 -16.37 -32.75
CA ALA A 298 -7.98 -17.20 -33.95
C ALA A 298 -7.36 -16.52 -35.19
N LYS A 299 -7.58 -15.21 -35.35
CA LYS A 299 -6.98 -14.44 -36.45
C LYS A 299 -5.45 -14.38 -36.36
N LEU A 300 -4.90 -14.21 -35.16
CA LEU A 300 -3.45 -14.24 -34.94
C LEU A 300 -2.85 -15.61 -35.28
N ARG A 301 -3.50 -16.71 -34.85
CA ARG A 301 -3.07 -18.07 -35.24
C ARG A 301 -3.08 -18.28 -36.74
N GLY A 302 -4.09 -17.75 -37.44
CA GLY A 302 -4.14 -17.78 -38.91
C GLY A 302 -3.01 -17.01 -39.60
N LEU A 303 -2.32 -16.10 -38.89
CA LEU A 303 -1.14 -15.37 -39.36
C LEU A 303 0.18 -16.03 -38.90
N GLY A 304 0.13 -17.25 -38.35
CA GLY A 304 1.29 -17.95 -37.80
C GLY A 304 1.78 -17.40 -36.46
N VAL A 305 0.99 -16.57 -35.80
CA VAL A 305 1.32 -16.00 -34.48
C VAL A 305 0.58 -16.78 -33.40
N GLU A 306 1.33 -17.49 -32.56
CA GLU A 306 0.79 -18.14 -31.38
C GLU A 306 1.05 -17.28 -30.14
N VAL A 307 -0.02 -16.79 -29.51
CA VAL A 307 0.05 -16.06 -28.25
C VAL A 307 -0.39 -17.02 -27.15
N SER A 308 0.57 -17.69 -26.52
CA SER A 308 0.32 -18.46 -25.31
C SER A 308 0.27 -17.53 -24.10
N PRO A 309 -0.60 -17.76 -23.10
CA PRO A 309 -0.36 -17.16 -21.79
C PRO A 309 1.04 -17.61 -21.35
N PRO A 310 1.89 -16.71 -20.80
CA PRO A 310 3.21 -17.13 -20.42
C PRO A 310 3.08 -18.19 -19.34
N SER A 311 3.81 -19.27 -19.55
CA SER A 311 4.21 -20.15 -18.47
C SER A 311 5.07 -19.33 -17.51
N CYS A 312 4.49 -18.89 -16.39
CA CYS A 312 5.28 -18.41 -15.26
C CYS A 312 6.04 -19.61 -14.66
N ALA A 313 7.12 -20.02 -15.32
CA ALA A 313 8.15 -20.85 -14.74
C ALA A 313 9.07 -19.94 -13.92
N CYS A 314 8.67 -19.61 -12.69
CA CYS A 314 9.66 -19.31 -11.66
C CYS A 314 10.29 -20.66 -11.29
N SER A 315 11.44 -20.98 -11.90
CA SER A 315 12.30 -22.05 -11.41
C SER A 315 13.07 -21.55 -10.19
N SER A 316 12.40 -21.45 -9.04
CA SER A 316 13.04 -21.30 -7.73
C SER A 316 13.00 -22.61 -6.96
N THR A 317 13.71 -23.63 -7.48
CA THR A 317 14.21 -24.70 -6.60
C THR A 317 15.45 -24.17 -5.88
N SER A 318 15.23 -23.40 -4.82
CA SER A 318 16.26 -23.06 -3.84
C SER A 318 15.59 -22.95 -2.47
N SER A 319 15.54 -24.09 -1.79
CA SER A 319 15.47 -24.28 -0.34
C SER A 319 14.87 -23.11 0.47
N CYS A 320 13.54 -23.03 0.55
CA CYS A 320 12.88 -22.36 1.66
C CYS A 320 13.14 -23.18 2.94
N SER A 321 14.11 -22.76 3.73
CA SER A 321 14.12 -23.14 5.15
C SER A 321 13.05 -22.28 5.85
N PRO A 322 12.20 -22.86 6.72
CA PRO A 322 11.24 -22.08 7.49
C PRO A 322 11.96 -21.09 8.42
N PRO A 323 11.37 -19.92 8.71
CA PRO A 323 11.92 -18.99 9.69
C PRO A 323 11.97 -19.67 11.09
N PRO A 324 12.94 -19.32 11.94
CA PRO A 324 13.04 -19.89 13.28
C PRO A 324 11.79 -19.55 14.11
N PRO A 325 11.24 -20.52 14.86
CA PRO A 325 10.08 -20.29 15.71
C PRO A 325 10.55 -19.70 17.04
N ASP A 326 10.53 -18.38 17.18
CA ASP A 326 10.55 -17.75 18.50
C ASP A 326 9.76 -16.44 18.45
N LEU A 327 8.51 -16.51 18.90
CA LEU A 327 7.93 -15.63 19.93
C LEU A 327 6.50 -16.14 20.25
N PRO A 328 6.14 -16.29 21.54
CA PRO A 328 5.03 -17.14 21.97
C PRO A 328 3.67 -16.44 21.81
N ASN A 329 2.72 -17.17 21.25
CA ASN A 329 1.30 -16.84 21.31
C ASN A 329 0.69 -17.50 22.57
N PRO A 330 0.10 -16.74 23.52
CA PRO A 330 -0.52 -17.36 24.68
C PRO A 330 -1.95 -17.78 24.32
N ARG A 331 -2.20 -19.08 24.28
CA ARG A 331 -3.55 -19.63 24.52
C ARG A 331 -3.48 -20.73 25.56
N PRO A 332 -4.50 -20.82 26.44
CA PRO A 332 -4.40 -21.57 27.68
C PRO A 332 -4.58 -23.07 27.46
N ALA A 333 -3.84 -23.84 28.25
CA ALA A 333 -3.94 -25.28 28.34
C ALA A 333 -5.24 -25.71 29.05
N ALA A 334 -5.88 -26.75 28.52
CA ALA A 334 -6.66 -27.69 29.30
C ALA A 334 -6.55 -29.09 28.68
N ARG A 335 -6.40 -30.09 29.57
CA ARG A 335 -5.91 -31.46 29.36
C ARG A 335 -7.04 -32.44 29.03
N HIS A 336 -6.73 -33.52 28.30
CA HIS A 336 -6.88 -34.96 28.66
C HIS A 336 -6.66 -35.84 27.39
N ARG A 337 -5.65 -36.73 27.35
CA ARG A 337 -5.69 -38.23 27.45
C ARG A 337 -6.66 -38.90 26.45
N GLU A 338 -6.36 -39.93 25.65
CA GLU A 338 -5.42 -41.08 25.69
C GLU A 338 -5.45 -41.81 24.31
N ARG A 339 -4.35 -42.53 23.94
CA ARG A 339 -4.20 -43.84 23.21
C ARG A 339 -5.08 -44.14 21.96
N THR A 340 -4.68 -44.76 20.83
CA THR A 340 -3.64 -45.75 20.47
C THR A 340 -3.68 -46.04 18.94
N ALA A 341 -2.54 -46.44 18.38
CA ALA A 341 -2.30 -47.44 17.30
C ALA A 341 -2.84 -47.27 15.84
N ALA A 342 -1.87 -47.13 14.92
CA ALA A 342 -1.63 -47.86 13.66
C ALA A 342 -2.77 -48.20 12.67
N SER A 343 -2.64 -47.74 11.42
CA SER A 343 -2.61 -48.61 10.22
C SER A 343 -2.22 -47.84 8.96
N ASP A 344 -1.31 -48.44 8.18
CA ASP A 344 -0.97 -48.10 6.81
C ASP A 344 -2.17 -48.15 5.84
N CYS A 345 -2.22 -47.25 4.86
CA CYS A 345 -2.57 -47.58 3.48
C CYS A 345 -2.14 -46.46 2.49
N PRO A 346 -1.54 -46.78 1.33
CA PRO A 346 -0.98 -45.82 0.38
C PRO A 346 -1.92 -45.53 -0.82
N PHE A 347 -1.70 -44.36 -1.46
CA PHE A 347 -2.31 -43.86 -2.70
C PHE A 347 -3.80 -43.48 -2.69
N GLY A 348 -4.06 -42.19 -2.95
CA GLY A 348 -5.38 -41.68 -3.31
C GLY A 348 -5.31 -40.20 -3.67
N HIS A 349 -5.56 -39.91 -4.95
CA HIS A 349 -5.58 -38.59 -5.59
C HIS A 349 -6.09 -37.42 -4.73
N VAL A 350 -5.33 -36.32 -4.71
CA VAL A 350 -5.87 -34.98 -4.44
C VAL A 350 -5.71 -34.16 -5.73
N GLN A 351 -6.78 -34.10 -6.51
CA GLN A 351 -7.02 -33.02 -7.45
C GLN A 351 -7.24 -31.74 -6.63
N GLY A 352 -6.16 -30.99 -6.39
CA GLY A 352 -6.26 -29.60 -5.99
C GLY A 352 -6.34 -28.75 -7.26
N ALA A 353 -7.51 -28.16 -7.52
CA ALA A 353 -7.69 -27.17 -8.57
C ALA A 353 -6.75 -25.97 -8.30
N MET A 354 -5.62 -25.91 -9.00
CA MET A 354 -4.79 -24.72 -9.06
C MET A 354 -5.53 -23.67 -9.91
N SER A 355 -6.07 -22.67 -9.22
CA SER A 355 -6.59 -21.45 -9.83
C SER A 355 -5.55 -20.85 -10.78
N CYS A 356 -5.96 -20.61 -12.03
CA CYS A 356 -5.15 -20.08 -13.11
C CYS A 356 -4.46 -18.76 -12.73
N ARG A 357 -3.16 -18.69 -13.05
CA ARG A 357 -2.25 -17.56 -12.78
C ARG A 357 -2.43 -16.47 -13.84
N ALA A 358 -2.43 -15.21 -13.39
CA ALA A 358 -2.65 -14.04 -14.24
C ALA A 358 -1.59 -13.92 -15.34
N CYS A 359 -2.06 -13.73 -16.56
CA CYS A 359 -1.24 -13.49 -17.75
C CYS A 359 -0.82 -12.01 -17.82
N PRO A 360 0.41 -11.64 -18.26
CA PRO A 360 0.80 -10.28 -18.60
C PRO A 360 -0.14 -9.61 -19.61
N LEU A 361 -0.90 -10.38 -20.43
CA LEU A 361 -1.99 -9.82 -21.23
C LEU A 361 -3.08 -9.16 -20.38
N GLU A 362 -3.39 -9.67 -19.18
CA GLU A 362 -4.40 -9.08 -18.30
C GLU A 362 -3.97 -7.70 -17.78
N HIS A 363 -2.66 -7.54 -17.50
CA HIS A 363 -2.08 -6.24 -17.11
C HIS A 363 -2.13 -5.22 -18.25
N LEU A 364 -2.13 -5.68 -19.52
CA LEU A 364 -2.08 -4.83 -20.71
C LEU A 364 -3.46 -4.56 -21.33
N LEU A 365 -4.45 -5.46 -21.15
CA LEU A 365 -5.66 -5.51 -21.98
C LEU A 365 -7.00 -5.37 -21.23
N ALA A 366 -6.99 -4.82 -20.01
CA ALA A 366 -8.21 -4.56 -19.27
C ALA A 366 -8.52 -3.05 -19.15
N SER A 367 -9.31 -2.50 -20.09
CA SER A 367 -10.13 -1.32 -19.79
C SER A 367 -11.42 -1.26 -20.61
N ALA A 368 -12.56 -1.27 -19.89
CA ALA A 368 -13.67 -0.38 -20.21
C ALA A 368 -13.71 0.65 -19.07
N SER A 369 -13.54 1.93 -19.38
CA SER A 369 -13.67 3.02 -18.41
C SER A 369 -14.45 4.17 -19.05
N PRO A 370 -15.44 4.77 -18.39
CA PRO A 370 -15.75 6.17 -18.61
C PRO A 370 -14.68 7.05 -17.92
N ALA A 371 -14.65 8.32 -18.32
CA ALA A 371 -13.59 9.30 -18.05
C ALA A 371 -13.22 9.49 -16.57
N ARG A 372 -11.94 9.83 -16.35
CA ARG A 372 -11.34 10.29 -15.08
C ARG A 372 -12.16 11.41 -14.41
N PRO A 373 -12.36 11.38 -13.08
CA PRO A 373 -12.30 12.57 -12.28
C PRO A 373 -10.83 12.86 -11.92
N GLN A 374 -10.35 14.05 -12.29
CA GLN A 374 -9.16 14.64 -11.66
C GLN A 374 -9.58 15.07 -10.24
N GLY A 375 -8.96 14.50 -9.22
CA GLY A 375 -9.15 14.84 -7.80
C GLY A 375 -7.80 14.87 -7.08
N PRO A 376 -7.67 15.60 -5.96
CA PRO A 376 -6.99 16.89 -6.00
C PRO A 376 -5.51 16.82 -5.60
N ALA A 377 -4.74 17.67 -6.27
CA ALA A 377 -3.49 18.20 -5.72
C ALA A 377 -3.76 18.85 -4.35
N ALA A 378 -2.82 18.64 -3.43
CA ALA A 378 -2.75 19.32 -2.15
C ALA A 378 -3.06 20.82 -2.29
N GLY A 379 -3.96 21.30 -1.43
CA GLY A 379 -4.45 22.68 -1.45
C GLY A 379 -3.33 23.70 -1.23
N PHE A 380 -3.08 24.52 -2.24
CA PHE A 380 -2.27 25.73 -2.14
C PHE A 380 -3.21 26.94 -2.21
N ARG A 381 -3.46 27.60 -1.07
CA ARG A 381 -4.17 28.88 -1.04
C ARG A 381 -3.27 29.95 -1.65
N ARG A 382 -3.62 30.47 -2.83
CA ARG A 382 -3.08 31.73 -3.34
C ARG A 382 -3.55 32.89 -2.46
N ARG A 383 -2.63 33.58 -1.77
CA ARG A 383 -2.83 34.97 -1.39
C ARG A 383 -2.19 35.86 -2.45
N SER A 384 -3.06 36.66 -3.08
CA SER A 384 -2.74 37.84 -3.86
C SER A 384 -2.10 38.90 -2.96
N THR A 385 -0.90 39.35 -3.31
CA THR A 385 -0.43 40.70 -2.98
C THR A 385 0.23 41.30 -4.21
N ALA A 386 -0.38 42.40 -4.65
CA ALA A 386 0.12 43.27 -5.70
C ALA A 386 1.45 43.91 -5.30
N THR A 387 2.41 43.95 -6.22
CA THR A 387 3.38 45.05 -6.27
C THR A 387 3.78 45.34 -7.70
N ARG A 388 3.78 46.65 -7.98
CA ARG A 388 4.00 47.32 -9.26
C ARG A 388 5.41 47.07 -9.81
N GLY A 389 5.53 46.96 -11.12
CA GLY A 389 6.80 47.02 -11.84
C GLY A 389 6.57 47.37 -13.30
N SER A 390 6.59 48.68 -13.60
CA SER A 390 6.50 49.21 -14.96
C SER A 390 7.86 49.10 -15.64
N ALA A 391 7.90 48.63 -16.89
CA ALA A 391 8.88 49.08 -17.87
C ALA A 391 8.32 48.89 -19.29
N ARG A 392 8.20 50.02 -20.00
CA ARG A 392 7.83 50.16 -21.40
C ARG A 392 9.06 50.00 -22.32
N VAL A 393 8.77 49.97 -23.64
CA VAL A 393 9.58 50.42 -24.80
C VAL A 393 10.38 49.28 -25.46
N ARG A 394 10.31 48.97 -26.78
CA ARG A 394 9.73 49.61 -27.99
C ARG A 394 9.53 48.55 -29.09
N ALA A 395 8.61 48.82 -30.01
CA ALA A 395 8.46 48.21 -31.35
C ALA A 395 9.45 48.85 -32.36
N PRO A 396 9.53 48.46 -33.65
CA PRO A 396 8.76 47.44 -34.40
C PRO A 396 9.40 46.05 -34.44
#